data_AF-A0A841TBX4-F1
#
_entry.id   AF-A0A841TBX4-F1
#
_cell.length_a   1.000
_cell.length_b   1.000
_cell.length_c   1.000
_cell.angle_alpha   90.00
_cell.angle_beta   90.00
_cell.angle_gamma   90.00
#
_symmetry.space_group_name_H-M   'P 1'
#
loop_
_entity.id
_entity.type
_entity.pdbx_description
1 polymer ?
#
loop_
_entity_poly.entity_id
_entity_poly.type
_entity_poly.pdbx_seq_one_letter_code
_entity_poly.pdbx_strand_id
1 'polypeptide(L)'
;MASRSRNRKLVPECAQALNQMKYEIASELGVPFGSPGAGSMDAEFAGELGSIPAGGGEQYLGNITAREAGAVGGGITKRLVQQAQQTLL
;
A
#
# COMPACT_ATOMS: atom_id res chain seq x y z
N MET A 1 -13.79 27.57 -7.66
CA MET A 1 -13.25 26.49 -8.54
C MET A 1 -13.27 25.19 -7.77
N ALA A 2 -14.18 24.26 -8.08
CA ALA A 2 -14.30 23.00 -7.35
C ALA A 2 -13.25 21.99 -7.85
N SER A 3 -12.35 21.58 -6.96
CA SER A 3 -11.41 20.48 -7.21
C SER A 3 -12.20 19.21 -7.52
N ARG A 4 -12.22 18.82 -8.79
CA ARG A 4 -12.88 17.61 -9.28
C ARG A 4 -11.99 16.43 -8.89
N SER A 5 -12.28 15.80 -7.75
CA SER A 5 -11.64 14.55 -7.33
C SER A 5 -11.76 13.51 -8.46
N ARG A 6 -10.63 13.20 -9.10
CA ARG A 6 -10.52 12.22 -10.21
C ARG A 6 -10.26 10.79 -9.71
N ASN A 7 -10.04 10.61 -8.42
CA ASN A 7 -9.69 9.31 -7.81
C ASN A 7 -10.92 8.64 -7.21
N ARG A 8 -12.03 8.58 -7.96
CA ARG A 8 -13.24 7.91 -7.50
C ARG A 8 -13.07 6.40 -7.73
N LYS A 9 -13.24 5.60 -6.68
CA LYS A 9 -13.28 4.14 -6.78
C LYS A 9 -14.40 3.75 -7.74
N LEU A 10 -14.18 2.70 -8.54
CA LEU A 10 -15.18 2.18 -9.48
C LEU A 10 -16.45 1.75 -8.74
N VAL A 11 -16.27 1.11 -7.59
CA VAL A 11 -17.31 0.72 -6.64
C VAL A 11 -16.94 1.29 -5.27
N PRO A 12 -17.53 2.42 -4.84
CA PRO A 12 -17.18 3.07 -3.59
C PRO A 12 -17.52 2.23 -2.36
N GLU A 13 -18.53 1.36 -2.43
CA GLU A 13 -18.96 0.47 -1.35
C GLU A 13 -17.88 -0.54 -0.97
N CYS A 14 -17.08 -0.99 -1.95
CA CYS A 14 -15.98 -1.92 -1.72
C CYS A 14 -14.76 -1.26 -1.04
N ALA A 15 -14.80 0.04 -0.76
CA ALA A 15 -13.68 0.77 -0.18
C ALA A 15 -13.12 0.13 1.10
N GLN A 16 -14.01 -0.34 1.98
CA GLN A 16 -13.63 -0.95 3.25
C GLN A 16 -13.02 -2.34 3.04
N ALA A 17 -13.67 -3.18 2.23
CA ALA A 17 -13.17 -4.52 1.90
C ALA A 17 -11.79 -4.50 1.21
N LEU A 18 -11.58 -3.55 0.28
CA LEU A 18 -10.29 -3.37 -0.38
C LEU A 18 -9.20 -2.88 0.58
N ASN A 19 -9.56 -2.03 1.55
CA ASN A 19 -8.62 -1.60 2.58
C ASN A 19 -8.20 -2.78 3.47
N GLN A 20 -9.14 -3.65 3.83
CA GLN A 20 -8.84 -4.85 4.59
C GLN A 20 -7.91 -5.79 3.81
N MET A 21 -8.23 -6.11 2.55
CA MET A 21 -7.35 -6.91 1.69
C MET A 21 -5.95 -6.29 1.54
N LYS A 22 -5.87 -4.96 1.40
CA LYS A 22 -4.58 -4.25 1.31
C LYS A 22 -3.71 -4.54 2.53
N TYR A 23 -4.27 -4.47 3.74
CA TYR A 23 -3.51 -4.75 4.96
C TYR A 23 -3.16 -6.23 5.11
N GLU A 24 -4.10 -7.14 4.80
CA GLU A 24 -3.83 -8.59 4.83
C GLU A 24 -2.69 -8.97 3.89
N ILE A 25 -2.74 -8.51 2.64
CA ILE A 25 -1.72 -8.80 1.63
C ILE A 25 -0.40 -8.11 1.99
N ALA A 26 -0.44 -6.88 2.51
CA ALA A 26 0.75 -6.20 2.99
C ALA A 26 1.44 -7.00 4.09
N SER A 27 0.68 -7.52 5.05
CA SER A 27 1.18 -8.36 6.14
C SER A 27 1.75 -9.69 5.61
N GLU A 28 1.09 -10.33 4.65
CA GLU A 28 1.60 -11.57 4.02
C GLU A 28 2.89 -11.37 3.24
N LEU A 29 3.01 -10.23 2.56
CA LEU A 29 4.20 -9.88 1.77
C LEU A 29 5.32 -9.28 2.63
N GLY A 30 5.12 -9.12 3.93
CA GLY A 30 6.10 -8.52 4.83
C GLY A 30 6.39 -7.05 4.52
N VAL A 31 5.50 -6.35 3.83
CA VAL A 31 5.72 -4.96 3.42
C VAL A 31 5.45 -4.04 4.63
N PRO A 32 6.32 -3.07 4.93
CA PRO A 32 6.14 -2.13 6.04
C PRO A 32 5.04 -1.10 5.72
N PHE A 33 3.78 -1.53 5.62
CA PHE A 33 2.62 -0.64 5.61
C PHE A 33 2.37 -0.14 7.03
N GLY A 34 3.00 0.98 7.39
CA GLY A 34 2.63 1.80 8.54
C GLY A 34 2.41 1.01 9.85
N SER A 35 3.35 0.14 10.22
CA SER A 35 3.41 -0.34 11.61
C SER A 35 4.06 0.76 12.47
N PRO A 36 3.46 1.18 13.59
CA PRO A 36 4.13 2.04 14.56
C PRO A 36 5.23 1.23 15.25
N GLY A 37 6.43 1.21 14.68
CA GLY A 37 7.62 0.68 15.35
C GLY A 37 8.36 -0.48 14.66
N ALA A 38 8.21 -0.71 13.35
CA ALA A 38 9.09 -1.63 12.63
C ALA A 38 10.19 -0.87 11.88
N GLY A 39 11.10 -0.27 12.63
CA GLY A 39 12.44 -0.01 12.14
C GLY A 39 13.27 -1.27 12.37
N SER A 40 13.52 -2.06 11.32
CA SER A 40 14.67 -2.95 11.24
C SER A 40 14.70 -3.66 9.89
N MET A 41 15.77 -3.42 9.12
CA MET A 41 16.27 -4.23 8.00
C MET A 41 15.37 -4.15 6.76
N ASP A 42 15.40 -3.09 5.94
CA ASP A 42 16.22 -3.11 4.71
C ASP A 42 16.42 -1.71 4.07
N ALA A 43 16.25 -0.62 4.82
CA ALA A 43 16.45 0.75 4.33
C ALA A 43 17.89 1.28 4.47
N GLU A 44 18.85 0.46 4.91
CA GLU A 44 20.22 0.89 5.23
C GLU A 44 21.09 1.22 4.01
N PHE A 45 20.69 0.86 2.78
CA PHE A 45 21.41 1.30 1.56
C PHE A 45 20.96 2.68 1.06
N ALA A 46 19.74 3.11 1.38
CA ALA A 46 19.20 4.40 0.91
C ALA A 46 19.65 5.59 1.77
N GLY A 47 20.23 5.33 2.96
CA GLY A 47 20.72 6.36 3.88
C GLY A 47 22.12 6.91 3.55
N GLU A 48 22.93 6.18 2.78
CA GLU A 48 24.33 6.57 2.55
C GLU A 48 24.49 7.66 1.47
N LEU A 49 23.45 7.94 0.68
CA LEU A 49 23.45 8.99 -0.33
C LEU A 49 22.51 10.16 0.04
N GLY A 50 22.69 10.69 1.26
CA GLY A 50 22.26 12.04 1.65
C GLY A 50 20.75 12.25 1.77
N SER A 51 20.22 12.09 2.99
CA SER A 51 18.95 12.73 3.38
C SER A 51 19.21 13.78 4.47
N ILE A 52 18.82 15.02 4.17
CA ILE A 52 18.85 16.18 5.06
C ILE A 52 17.79 15.99 6.15
N PRO A 53 18.08 16.31 7.44
CA PRO A 53 17.09 16.19 8.49
C PRO A 53 16.22 17.46 8.51
N ALA A 54 14.93 17.35 8.21
CA ALA A 54 13.99 18.42 8.51
C ALA A 54 12.54 17.92 8.63
N GLY A 55 12.11 17.74 9.88
CA GLY A 55 10.85 18.30 10.37
C GLY A 55 9.53 17.70 9.87
N GLY A 56 8.87 16.97 10.78
CA GLY A 56 7.43 17.06 11.03
C GLY A 56 6.47 16.80 9.86
N GLY A 57 5.81 15.65 9.89
CA GLY A 57 4.54 15.49 9.19
C GLY A 57 4.30 14.08 8.69
N GLU A 58 3.23 13.47 9.20
CA GLU A 58 2.57 12.31 8.66
C GLU A 58 3.33 10.97 8.77
N GLN A 59 2.58 9.92 9.11
CA GLN A 59 3.06 8.54 9.13
C GLN A 59 3.67 8.23 7.75
N TYR A 60 5.01 8.28 7.68
CA TYR A 60 5.77 8.23 6.45
C TYR A 60 5.52 6.90 5.74
N LEU A 61 4.64 6.92 4.75
CA LEU A 61 4.51 5.89 3.73
C LEU A 61 5.64 5.97 2.69
N GLY A 62 6.63 6.84 2.87
CA GLY A 62 7.67 7.11 1.87
C GLY A 62 8.80 6.07 1.85
N ASN A 63 8.83 5.13 2.81
CA ASN A 63 9.79 4.02 2.84
C ASN A 63 9.27 2.75 2.15
N ILE A 64 8.05 2.77 1.59
CA ILE A 64 7.61 1.69 0.70
C ILE A 64 8.20 1.90 -0.70
N THR A 65 8.88 0.89 -1.21
CA THR A 65 9.37 0.90 -2.59
C THR A 65 8.19 0.80 -3.56
N ALA A 66 8.36 1.34 -4.77
CA ALA A 66 7.35 1.20 -5.83
C ALA A 66 7.02 -0.28 -6.14
N ARG A 67 8.01 -1.17 -5.94
CA ARG A 67 7.86 -2.62 -6.11
C ARG A 67 6.92 -3.20 -5.06
N GLU A 68 7.08 -2.83 -3.79
CA GLU A 68 6.26 -3.32 -2.69
C GLU A 68 4.82 -2.82 -2.78
N ALA A 69 4.64 -1.52 -3.07
CA ALA A 69 3.32 -0.94 -3.32
C ALA A 69 2.63 -1.64 -4.51
N GLY A 70 3.39 -1.90 -5.58
CA GLY A 70 2.93 -2.65 -6.75
C GLY A 70 2.57 -4.11 -6.44
N ALA A 71 3.35 -4.80 -5.60
CA ALA A 71 3.11 -6.18 -5.21
C ALA A 71 1.80 -6.32 -4.40
N VAL A 72 1.51 -5.37 -3.50
CA VAL A 72 0.23 -5.33 -2.79
C VAL A 72 -0.94 -5.08 -3.74
N GLY A 73 -0.81 -4.11 -4.64
CA GLY A 73 -1.85 -3.84 -5.66
C GLY A 73 -2.13 -5.05 -6.55
N GLY A 74 -1.08 -5.72 -7.03
CA GLY A 74 -1.19 -6.93 -7.84
C GLY A 74 -1.81 -8.10 -7.07
N GLY A 75 -1.50 -8.25 -5.78
CA GLY A 75 -2.11 -9.24 -4.90
C GLY A 75 -3.62 -9.03 -4.73
N ILE A 76 -4.06 -7.77 -4.57
CA ILE A 76 -5.48 -7.42 -4.48
C ILE A 76 -6.18 -7.82 -5.77
N THR A 77 -5.65 -7.41 -6.93
CA THR A 77 -6.23 -7.76 -8.23
C THR A 77 -6.29 -9.28 -8.44
N LYS A 78 -5.24 -10.02 -8.08
CA LYS A 78 -5.20 -11.48 -8.20
C LYS A 78 -6.31 -12.16 -7.40
N ARG A 79 -6.53 -11.76 -6.14
CA ARG A 79 -7.60 -12.31 -5.30
C ARG A 79 -8.99 -11.97 -5.83
N LEU A 80 -9.20 -10.73 -6.27
CA LEU A 80 -10.49 -10.30 -6.85
C LEU A 80 -10.84 -11.12 -8.09
N VAL A 81 -9.88 -11.33 -8.99
CA VAL A 81 -10.09 -12.16 -10.19
C VAL A 81 -10.37 -13.60 -9.81
N GLN A 82 -9.67 -14.15 -8.81
CA GLN A 82 -9.91 -15.50 -8.33
C GLN A 82 -11.30 -15.67 -7.71
N GLN A 83 -11.76 -14.72 -6.89
CA GLN A 83 -13.11 -14.71 -6.32
C GLN A 83 -14.18 -14.59 -7.41
N ALA A 84 -13.94 -13.71 -8.39
CA ALA A 84 -14.83 -13.57 -9.55
C ALA A 84 -14.91 -14.88 -10.35
N GLN A 85 -13.78 -15.55 -10.57
CA GLN A 85 -13.74 -16.85 -11.24
C GLN A 85 -14.53 -17.92 -10.48
N GLN A 86 -14.39 -17.99 -9.15
CA GLN A 86 -15.15 -18.90 -8.28
C GLN A 86 -16.66 -18.62 -8.25
N THR A 87 -17.07 -17.41 -8.60
CA THR A 87 -18.50 -17.03 -8.66
C THR A 87 -19.10 -17.34 -10.04
N LEU A 88 -18.27 -17.31 -11.08
CA LEU A 88 -18.67 -17.54 -12.47
C LEU A 88 -18.66 -19.01 -12.89
N LEU A 89 -17.89 -19.85 -12.20
CA LEU A 89 -17.77 -21.30 -12.42
C LEU A 89 -18.44 -22.05 -11.26
#